data_AF-A0A5S6QDT8-F1
#
_entry.id   AF-A0A5S6QDT8-F1
#
_cell.length_a   1.000
_cell.length_b   1.000
_cell.length_c   1.000
_cell.angle_alpha   90.00
_cell.angle_beta   90.00
_cell.angle_gamma   90.00
#
_symmetry.space_group_name_H-M   'P 1'
#
loop_
_entity.id
_entity.type
_entity.pdbx_description
1 polymer ?
#
loop_
_entity_poly.entity_id
_entity_poly.type
_entity_poly.pdbx_seq_one_letter_code
_entity_poly.pdbx_strand_id
1 'polypeptide(L)'
;MFYASWLRSCSGLHVGGQIDHTSLHCTLPTMRYQAMYVQSRSLVVCCMRPGRFKWYNIRKPAADSRQAEPEYFEKQALALEPAPGYIDKLGAIWLEMVSVGRDVSFKRDDFFIQRDVKRWLPELDVEKPRAEYEYVKALKSAPETVQKIFSVQYGHRKDSTFLWKRMLISLVQQHDLDNESLEARIARHTALIRHWTTLLMQMKSKPGWLRQSIYISINHRRKLLRLLREQNVASFKSVLERLKIAYYTPPLPEDARPMTRKAWVEFIVRKKMELVKEERLRRYHEELKERQQKFLETKDHLFEDYEVEERKLRSELAVIRIEEENELEVVGKALDDTIDQVTESTMLQYYYLPRRIDPENLLPG
;
A
#
# COMPACT_ATOMS: atom_id res chain seq x y z
N MET A 1 -25.84 -18.76 -7.27
CA MET A 1 -27.15 -18.60 -7.93
C MET A 1 -27.72 -17.25 -7.48
N PHE A 2 -27.49 -16.21 -8.29
CA PHE A 2 -28.50 -15.40 -9.00
C PHE A 2 -29.38 -14.53 -8.08
N TYR A 3 -29.02 -13.25 -7.86
CA TYR A 3 -29.35 -12.03 -8.63
C TYR A 3 -30.80 -11.52 -8.47
N ALA A 4 -30.88 -10.28 -7.98
CA ALA A 4 -31.75 -9.15 -8.32
C ALA A 4 -33.27 -9.33 -8.53
N SER A 5 -34.04 -8.39 -7.98
CA SER A 5 -35.31 -7.97 -8.57
C SER A 5 -35.47 -6.46 -8.50
N TRP A 6 -35.71 -5.88 -9.67
CA TRP A 6 -35.96 -4.48 -9.98
C TRP A 6 -37.30 -4.43 -10.72
N LEU A 7 -38.17 -3.49 -10.33
CA LEU A 7 -39.26 -2.82 -11.07
C LEU A 7 -40.26 -3.61 -11.95
N ARG A 8 -41.56 -3.41 -11.62
CA ARG A 8 -42.75 -3.16 -12.48
C ARG A 8 -43.93 -2.96 -11.52
N SER A 9 -45.04 -2.28 -11.77
CA SER A 9 -45.68 -1.67 -12.94
C SER A 9 -46.86 -0.86 -12.37
N CYS A 10 -47.36 0.15 -13.08
CA CYS A 10 -48.76 0.16 -13.52
C CYS A 10 -49.10 1.44 -14.30
N SER A 11 -49.57 1.18 -15.50
CA SER A 11 -50.08 2.03 -16.56
C SER A 11 -51.61 2.12 -16.52
N GLY A 12 -52.18 3.17 -17.13
CA GLY A 12 -53.58 3.24 -17.58
C GLY A 12 -53.96 4.69 -17.90
N LEU A 13 -53.96 5.11 -19.19
CA LEU A 13 -55.13 5.19 -20.12
C LEU A 13 -56.21 6.19 -19.61
N HIS A 14 -56.78 7.15 -20.36
CA HIS A 14 -57.13 7.20 -21.78
C HIS A 14 -57.69 8.61 -22.17
N VAL A 15 -57.55 9.00 -23.45
CA VAL A 15 -58.47 9.81 -24.33
C VAL A 15 -58.85 11.23 -23.88
N GLY A 16 -58.72 12.33 -24.64
CA GLY A 16 -58.85 12.58 -26.08
C GLY A 16 -60.05 13.51 -26.32
N GLY A 17 -59.86 14.70 -26.90
CA GLY A 17 -60.96 15.58 -27.31
C GLY A 17 -60.57 17.05 -27.45
N GLN A 18 -60.50 17.51 -28.70
CA GLN A 18 -60.20 18.88 -29.13
C GLN A 18 -61.39 19.36 -29.96
N ILE A 19 -62.02 20.49 -29.59
CA ILE A 19 -63.01 21.20 -30.41
C ILE A 19 -62.82 22.70 -30.18
N ASP A 20 -62.41 23.40 -31.23
CA ASP A 20 -62.45 24.86 -31.36
C ASP A 20 -63.86 25.30 -31.80
N HIS A 21 -64.28 26.53 -31.47
CA HIS A 21 -64.94 27.49 -32.39
C HIS A 21 -65.42 28.77 -31.66
N THR A 22 -64.75 29.88 -31.99
CA THR A 22 -65.30 31.19 -32.40
C THR A 22 -66.25 32.03 -31.52
N SER A 23 -65.74 33.25 -31.21
CA SER A 23 -66.36 34.60 -31.31
C SER A 23 -67.53 35.03 -30.40
N LEU A 24 -67.37 36.16 -29.70
CA LEU A 24 -68.03 37.45 -29.98
C LEU A 24 -67.78 38.51 -28.86
N HIS A 25 -67.09 39.58 -29.25
CA HIS A 25 -67.24 41.02 -28.97
C HIS A 25 -67.62 41.65 -27.59
N CYS A 26 -66.80 42.68 -27.27
CA CYS A 26 -67.09 44.05 -26.78
C CYS A 26 -67.70 44.26 -25.37
N THR A 27 -66.86 44.62 -24.38
CA THR A 27 -66.52 45.99 -23.90
C THR A 27 -67.65 46.77 -23.24
N LEU A 28 -67.49 47.09 -21.95
CA LEU A 28 -67.80 48.38 -21.29
C LEU A 28 -67.11 48.40 -19.89
N PRO A 29 -66.91 49.58 -19.25
CA PRO A 29 -65.59 49.98 -18.74
C PRO A 29 -65.57 50.23 -17.22
N THR A 30 -64.40 50.62 -16.74
CA THR A 30 -64.14 51.67 -15.73
C THR A 30 -63.37 51.29 -14.47
N MET A 31 -62.50 52.26 -14.13
CA MET A 31 -61.92 52.59 -12.83
C MET A 31 -60.75 51.76 -12.29
N ARG A 32 -59.58 52.36 -12.53
CA ARG A 32 -58.35 52.29 -11.73
C ARG A 32 -58.64 52.24 -10.23
N TYR A 33 -58.04 51.26 -9.55
CA TYR A 33 -57.49 51.44 -8.21
C TYR A 33 -56.04 50.94 -8.21
N GLN A 34 -55.10 51.88 -8.11
CA GLN A 34 -53.70 51.58 -7.80
C GLN A 34 -53.64 51.09 -6.35
N ALA A 35 -53.53 49.78 -6.15
CA ALA A 35 -53.07 49.23 -4.89
C ALA A 35 -51.54 49.12 -4.95
N MET A 36 -50.86 50.09 -4.32
CA MET A 36 -49.44 49.99 -3.99
C MET A 36 -49.25 48.83 -3.00
N TYR A 37 -48.99 47.63 -3.53
CA TYR A 37 -48.43 46.55 -2.72
C TYR A 37 -46.92 46.79 -2.57
N VAL A 38 -46.56 47.58 -1.56
CA VAL A 38 -45.25 47.51 -0.95
C VAL A 38 -45.18 46.14 -0.26
N GLN A 39 -44.72 45.13 -0.99
CA GLN A 39 -44.27 43.89 -0.36
C GLN A 39 -43.01 44.22 0.44
N SER A 40 -43.19 44.52 1.72
CA SER A 40 -42.15 44.43 2.73
C SER A 40 -41.65 42.98 2.75
N ARG A 41 -40.66 42.68 1.89
CA ARG A 41 -39.78 41.53 2.06
C ARG A 41 -38.87 41.82 3.25
N SER A 42 -39.41 41.78 4.47
CA SER A 42 -38.60 41.44 5.64
C SER A 42 -38.29 39.94 5.56
N LEU A 43 -37.42 39.60 4.60
CA LEU A 43 -36.61 38.41 4.73
C LEU A 43 -35.84 38.61 6.02
N VAL A 44 -36.27 37.91 7.07
CA VAL A 44 -35.43 37.63 8.23
C VAL A 44 -34.20 36.95 7.66
N VAL A 45 -33.17 37.75 7.38
CA VAL A 45 -31.84 37.29 7.09
C VAL A 45 -31.38 36.68 8.39
N CYS A 46 -31.68 35.40 8.58
CA CYS A 46 -31.01 34.60 9.58
C CYS A 46 -29.52 34.78 9.30
N CYS A 47 -28.83 35.40 10.25
CA CYS A 47 -27.41 35.74 10.19
C CYS A 47 -26.49 34.51 10.15
N MET A 48 -27.01 33.34 9.77
CA MET A 48 -26.18 32.27 9.25
C MET A 48 -25.78 32.64 7.82
N ARG A 49 -24.82 33.55 7.69
CA ARG A 49 -23.86 33.34 6.61
C ARG A 49 -23.44 31.88 6.75
N PRO A 50 -23.53 31.04 5.70
CA PRO A 50 -22.63 29.91 5.62
C PRO A 50 -21.24 30.52 5.40
N GLY A 51 -20.70 31.17 6.43
CA GLY A 51 -19.28 31.15 6.65
C GLY A 51 -18.99 29.66 6.61
N ARG A 52 -18.35 29.20 5.54
CA ARG A 52 -17.74 27.89 5.51
C ARG A 52 -16.85 27.87 6.74
N PHE A 53 -17.38 27.36 7.84
CA PHE A 53 -16.63 27.16 9.06
C PHE A 53 -15.48 26.29 8.59
N LYS A 54 -14.25 26.81 8.65
CA LYS A 54 -13.05 26.05 8.25
C LYS A 54 -12.81 24.99 9.32
N TRP A 55 -13.74 24.05 9.45
CA TRP A 55 -13.70 22.97 10.42
C TRP A 55 -12.54 22.05 10.00
N TYR A 56 -11.44 22.20 10.74
CA TYR A 56 -10.18 21.47 10.78
C TYR A 56 -9.54 21.01 9.46
N ASN A 57 -8.61 21.83 8.97
CA ASN A 57 -7.38 21.33 8.33
C ASN A 57 -6.38 22.49 8.12
N ILE A 58 -5.82 23.01 9.20
CA ILE A 58 -4.77 24.04 9.11
C ILE A 58 -3.56 23.37 8.43
N ARG A 59 -3.23 23.84 7.23
CA ARG A 59 -1.99 23.44 6.56
C ARG A 59 -0.82 23.87 7.43
N LYS A 60 0.06 22.93 7.72
CA LYS A 60 1.32 23.21 8.41
C LYS A 60 2.46 23.06 7.40
N PRO A 61 3.40 24.03 7.32
CA PRO A 61 4.60 23.82 6.52
C PRO A 61 5.38 22.64 7.08
N ALA A 62 6.02 21.87 6.20
CA ALA A 62 6.99 20.86 6.64
C ALA A 62 8.17 21.56 7.31
N ALA A 63 8.35 21.31 8.61
CA ALA A 63 9.46 21.86 9.39
C ALA A 63 10.77 21.17 8.98
N ASP A 64 10.74 19.83 8.95
CA ASP A 64 11.89 18.97 8.67
C ASP A 64 11.82 18.33 7.28
N SER A 65 12.99 18.09 6.67
CA SER A 65 13.10 17.36 5.40
C SER A 65 12.64 15.89 5.53
N ARG A 66 12.84 15.28 6.70
CA ARG A 66 12.46 13.89 6.98
C ARG A 66 10.95 13.63 6.92
N GLN A 67 10.13 14.66 7.18
CA GLN A 67 8.67 14.56 7.01
C GLN A 67 8.25 14.30 5.55
N ALA A 68 9.17 14.52 4.60
CA ALA A 68 8.95 14.16 3.21
C ALA A 68 8.94 12.64 2.97
N GLU A 69 9.56 11.84 3.83
CA GLU A 69 9.62 10.40 3.66
C GLU A 69 8.22 9.75 3.83
N PRO A 70 7.86 8.73 3.02
CA PRO A 70 6.57 8.06 3.13
C PRO A 70 6.31 7.40 4.48
N GLU A 71 7.36 6.89 5.12
CA GLU A 71 7.27 6.07 6.34
C GLU A 71 7.48 6.86 7.64
N TYR A 72 7.85 8.15 7.56
CA TYR A 72 8.23 8.96 8.70
C TYR A 72 7.19 8.92 9.84
N PHE A 73 5.93 9.24 9.51
CA PHE A 73 4.84 9.28 10.48
C PHE A 73 4.44 7.89 10.99
N GLU A 74 4.63 6.84 10.18
CA GLU A 74 4.40 5.46 10.63
C GLU A 74 5.45 5.02 11.63
N LYS A 75 6.74 5.29 11.37
CA LYS A 75 7.83 4.98 12.30
C LYS A 75 7.63 5.72 13.62
N GLN A 76 7.25 7.01 13.54
CA GLN A 76 6.89 7.81 14.71
C GLN A 76 5.72 7.20 15.49
N ALA A 77 4.69 6.70 14.80
CA ALA A 77 3.53 6.08 15.42
C ALA A 77 3.82 4.70 16.03
N LEU A 78 4.63 3.87 15.36
CA LEU A 78 5.03 2.55 15.86
C LEU A 78 5.94 2.63 17.09
N ALA A 79 6.76 3.68 17.18
CA ALA A 79 7.63 3.94 18.33
C ALA A 79 6.84 4.26 19.61
N LEU A 80 5.60 4.75 19.52
CA LEU A 80 4.79 5.08 20.70
C LEU A 80 4.34 3.83 21.45
N GLU A 81 4.55 3.75 22.75
CA GLU A 81 4.08 2.63 23.58
C GLU A 81 2.55 2.64 23.81
N PRO A 82 1.91 1.45 23.92
CA PRO A 82 0.49 1.36 24.22
C PRO A 82 0.22 1.75 25.70
N ALA A 83 -0.10 3.03 25.92
CA ALA A 83 -0.46 3.61 27.21
C ALA A 83 -1.91 4.13 27.18
N PRO A 84 -2.54 4.45 28.33
CA PRO A 84 -3.81 5.19 28.31
C PRO A 84 -3.68 6.49 27.48
N GLY A 85 -4.65 6.75 26.60
CA GLY A 85 -4.58 7.85 25.63
C GLY A 85 -3.76 7.56 24.36
N TYR A 86 -3.32 6.32 24.12
CA TYR A 86 -2.57 5.94 22.93
C TYR A 86 -3.30 6.29 21.61
N ILE A 87 -4.60 6.02 21.54
CA ILE A 87 -5.44 6.31 20.36
C ILE A 87 -5.46 7.82 20.06
N ASP A 88 -5.46 8.67 21.09
CA ASP A 88 -5.45 10.12 20.94
C ASP A 88 -4.09 10.62 20.44
N LYS A 89 -2.99 10.07 20.97
CA LYS A 89 -1.64 10.34 20.48
C LYS A 89 -1.48 9.94 19.01
N LEU A 90 -1.98 8.77 18.62
CA LEU A 90 -2.02 8.36 17.20
C LEU A 90 -2.88 9.31 16.36
N GLY A 91 -4.03 9.74 16.89
CA GLY A 91 -4.88 10.74 16.26
C GLY A 91 -4.15 12.07 16.01
N ALA A 92 -3.32 12.51 16.95
CA ALA A 92 -2.51 13.71 16.82
C ALA A 92 -1.44 13.57 15.72
N ILE A 93 -0.75 12.42 15.65
CA ILE A 93 0.21 12.13 14.57
C ILE A 93 -0.48 12.11 13.21
N TRP A 94 -1.66 11.47 13.11
CA TRP A 94 -2.43 11.45 11.86
C TRP A 94 -2.81 12.87 11.42
N LEU A 95 -3.25 13.72 12.36
CA LEU A 95 -3.58 15.11 12.06
C LEU A 95 -2.36 15.87 11.53
N GLU A 96 -1.19 15.67 12.14
CA GLU A 96 0.07 16.25 11.67
C GLU A 96 0.43 15.75 10.26
N MET A 97 0.37 14.44 10.03
CA MET A 97 0.61 13.81 8.74
C MET A 97 -0.29 14.40 7.64
N VAL A 98 -1.59 14.57 7.90
CA VAL A 98 -2.54 15.13 6.93
C VAL A 98 -2.31 16.63 6.70
N SER A 99 -2.00 17.38 7.77
CA SER A 99 -1.69 18.81 7.69
C SER A 99 -0.42 19.10 6.88
N VAL A 100 0.66 18.34 7.11
CA VAL A 100 1.96 18.48 6.45
C VAL A 100 1.96 17.84 5.06
N GLY A 101 1.26 16.72 4.90
CA GLY A 101 1.19 15.95 3.66
C GLY A 101 0.76 16.77 2.45
N ARG A 102 -0.03 17.83 2.64
CA ARG A 102 -0.47 18.73 1.55
C ARG A 102 0.61 19.67 1.02
N ASP A 103 1.68 19.87 1.76
CA ASP A 103 2.85 20.65 1.34
C ASP A 103 3.97 19.73 0.86
N VAL A 104 4.05 18.51 1.41
CA VAL A 104 4.99 17.46 1.02
C VAL A 104 4.58 16.74 -0.26
N SER A 105 3.28 16.53 -0.53
CA SER A 105 2.81 15.72 -1.65
C SER A 105 3.26 16.23 -3.01
N PHE A 106 3.33 17.56 -3.20
CA PHE A 106 3.90 18.17 -4.41
C PHE A 106 5.42 18.02 -4.50
N LYS A 107 6.12 17.86 -3.37
CA LYS A 107 7.58 17.79 -3.27
C LYS A 107 8.15 16.38 -3.41
N ARG A 108 7.34 15.34 -3.16
CA ARG A 108 7.75 13.92 -3.32
C ARG A 108 8.01 13.54 -4.78
N ASP A 109 7.50 14.31 -5.74
CA ASP A 109 7.45 13.92 -7.15
C ASP A 109 8.70 14.25 -7.96
N ASP A 110 9.58 15.13 -7.47
CA ASP A 110 10.87 15.45 -8.10
C ASP A 110 11.92 15.66 -6.98
N PHE A 111 13.11 15.06 -7.13
CA PHE A 111 14.22 15.16 -6.16
C PHE A 111 14.62 16.61 -5.79
N PHE A 112 14.27 17.60 -6.62
CA PHE A 112 14.80 18.96 -6.56
C PHE A 112 13.80 20.05 -6.14
N ILE A 113 12.50 19.76 -5.98
CA ILE A 113 11.48 20.80 -5.68
C ILE A 113 11.62 21.39 -4.26
N GLN A 114 12.59 20.92 -3.45
CA GLN A 114 12.57 21.17 -2.02
C GLN A 114 12.89 22.60 -1.57
N ARG A 115 13.67 23.42 -2.31
CA ARG A 115 13.91 24.84 -1.93
C ARG A 115 14.56 25.75 -3.00
N ASP A 116 15.47 25.24 -3.84
CA ASP A 116 16.28 26.10 -4.73
C ASP A 116 15.84 26.05 -6.19
N VAL A 117 15.12 27.09 -6.65
CA VAL A 117 14.62 27.21 -8.03
C VAL A 117 15.73 27.06 -9.08
N LYS A 118 16.91 27.61 -8.79
CA LYS A 118 18.09 27.57 -9.67
C LYS A 118 18.56 26.14 -9.98
N ARG A 119 18.26 25.18 -9.10
CA ARG A 119 18.78 23.81 -9.21
C ARG A 119 18.02 22.94 -10.21
N TRP A 120 16.78 23.27 -10.54
CA TRP A 120 15.90 22.42 -11.36
C TRP A 120 15.31 23.09 -12.60
N LEU A 121 15.35 24.41 -12.68
CA LEU A 121 15.04 25.14 -13.91
C LEU A 121 16.35 25.42 -14.65
N PRO A 122 16.49 25.04 -15.93
CA PRO A 122 17.69 25.40 -16.66
C PRO A 122 17.79 26.92 -16.77
N GLU A 123 19.02 27.43 -16.72
CA GLU A 123 19.30 28.86 -16.84
C GLU A 123 18.86 29.35 -18.21
N LEU A 124 18.13 30.48 -18.24
CA LEU A 124 17.68 31.08 -19.49
C LEU A 124 18.71 32.07 -19.97
N ASP A 125 19.03 31.96 -21.25
CA ASP A 125 19.58 33.07 -22.00
C ASP A 125 18.48 34.13 -22.19
N VAL A 126 18.55 35.19 -21.39
CA VAL A 126 17.59 36.30 -21.40
C VAL A 126 17.79 37.22 -22.60
N GLU A 127 18.97 37.21 -23.22
CA GLU A 127 19.31 38.05 -24.37
C GLU A 127 18.80 37.45 -25.67
N LYS A 128 18.56 36.13 -25.68
CA LYS A 128 17.97 35.43 -26.82
C LYS A 128 16.69 36.13 -27.30
N PRO A 129 16.49 36.31 -28.62
CA PRO A 129 15.24 36.83 -29.14
C PRO A 129 14.07 35.91 -28.79
N ARG A 130 12.87 36.48 -28.67
CA ARG A 130 11.65 35.69 -28.49
C ARG A 130 11.48 34.74 -29.68
N ALA A 131 10.84 33.60 -29.43
CA ALA A 131 10.69 32.53 -30.41
C ALA A 131 10.05 32.98 -31.74
N GLU A 132 9.12 33.92 -31.68
CA GLU A 132 8.44 34.51 -32.85
C GLU A 132 9.42 35.24 -33.78
N TYR A 133 10.54 35.75 -33.25
CA TYR A 133 11.52 36.56 -33.98
C TYR A 133 12.87 35.86 -34.20
N GLU A 134 13.04 34.60 -33.80
CA GLU A 134 14.32 33.88 -33.86
C GLU A 134 14.85 33.71 -35.29
N TYR A 135 13.95 33.54 -36.26
CA TYR A 135 14.28 33.35 -37.67
C TYR A 135 14.28 34.66 -38.49
N VAL A 136 14.03 35.82 -37.85
CA VAL A 136 13.97 37.11 -38.54
C VAL A 136 15.38 37.61 -38.82
N LYS A 137 15.83 37.50 -40.08
CA LYS A 137 17.17 37.94 -40.52
C LYS A 137 17.43 39.42 -40.24
N ALA A 138 16.41 40.27 -40.39
CA ALA A 138 16.49 41.71 -40.16
C ALA A 138 16.84 42.06 -38.70
N LEU A 139 16.50 41.19 -37.74
CA LEU A 139 16.80 41.40 -36.34
C LEU A 139 18.30 41.24 -36.04
N LYS A 140 19.01 40.39 -36.79
CA LYS A 140 20.46 40.19 -36.63
C LYS A 140 21.26 41.41 -37.08
N SER A 141 20.75 42.17 -38.05
CA SER A 141 21.36 43.41 -38.55
C SER A 141 20.87 44.67 -37.83
N ALA A 142 19.92 44.54 -36.91
CA ALA A 142 19.34 45.68 -36.20
C ALA A 142 20.32 46.21 -35.13
N PRO A 143 20.24 47.50 -34.75
CA PRO A 143 21.04 48.04 -33.65
C PRO A 143 20.70 47.32 -32.33
N GLU A 144 21.67 47.25 -31.40
CA GLU A 144 21.57 46.52 -30.13
C GLU A 144 20.32 46.90 -29.32
N THR A 145 19.94 48.19 -29.33
CA THR A 145 18.74 48.68 -28.65
C THR A 145 17.47 47.99 -29.15
N VAL A 146 17.38 47.74 -30.46
CA VAL A 146 16.24 47.04 -31.07
C VAL A 146 16.30 45.55 -30.74
N GLN A 147 17.48 44.93 -30.83
CA GLN A 147 17.65 43.52 -30.43
C GLN A 147 17.23 43.29 -28.97
N LYS A 148 17.58 44.22 -28.09
CA LYS A 148 17.22 44.20 -26.68
C LYS A 148 15.71 44.24 -26.45
N ILE A 149 14.96 45.05 -27.20
CA ILE A 149 13.48 45.12 -27.11
C ILE A 149 12.84 43.76 -27.46
N PHE A 150 13.39 43.07 -28.47
CA PHE A 150 12.91 41.76 -28.92
C PHE A 150 13.50 40.57 -28.16
N SER A 151 14.39 40.82 -27.20
CA SER A 151 14.91 39.78 -26.31
C SER A 151 13.83 39.25 -25.36
N VAL A 152 14.11 38.08 -24.77
CA VAL A 152 13.23 37.48 -23.77
C VAL A 152 13.21 38.29 -22.46
N GLN A 153 14.29 39.01 -22.14
CA GLN A 153 14.36 39.88 -20.96
C GLN A 153 13.22 40.92 -20.93
N TYR A 154 12.92 41.53 -22.07
CA TYR A 154 11.84 42.52 -22.24
C TYR A 154 10.52 41.88 -22.69
N GLY A 155 10.50 40.54 -22.75
CA GLY A 155 9.35 39.74 -23.12
C GLY A 155 8.32 39.59 -22.02
N HIS A 156 7.23 38.92 -22.40
CA HIS A 156 6.22 38.49 -21.45
C HIS A 156 6.67 37.19 -20.77
N ARG A 157 6.05 36.87 -19.63
CA ARG A 157 6.32 35.58 -18.95
C ARG A 157 6.09 34.36 -19.86
N LYS A 158 5.17 34.45 -20.83
CA LYS A 158 4.96 33.38 -21.83
C LYS A 158 6.24 33.04 -22.60
N ASP A 159 7.11 34.02 -22.85
CA ASP A 159 8.31 33.86 -23.67
C ASP A 159 9.38 33.06 -22.89
N SER A 160 9.58 33.37 -21.60
CA SER A 160 10.43 32.55 -20.72
C SER A 160 9.88 31.14 -20.52
N THR A 161 8.54 30.98 -20.39
CA THR A 161 7.94 29.64 -20.32
C THR A 161 8.17 28.83 -21.58
N PHE A 162 8.13 29.48 -22.74
CA PHE A 162 8.34 28.82 -24.01
C PHE A 162 9.77 28.32 -24.12
N LEU A 163 10.76 29.15 -23.78
CA LEU A 163 12.16 28.74 -23.78
C LEU A 163 12.45 27.59 -22.82
N TRP A 164 11.95 27.64 -21.58
CA TRP A 164 12.10 26.52 -20.64
C TRP A 164 11.49 25.22 -21.15
N LYS A 165 10.30 25.29 -21.77
CA LYS A 165 9.68 24.12 -22.40
C LYS A 165 10.58 23.57 -23.50
N ARG A 166 11.06 24.43 -24.41
CA ARG A 166 11.92 24.02 -25.51
C ARG A 166 13.21 23.36 -25.04
N MET A 167 13.89 23.94 -24.04
CA MET A 167 15.12 23.37 -23.49
C MET A 167 14.91 22.02 -22.81
N LEU A 168 13.82 21.84 -22.06
CA LEU A 168 13.54 20.55 -21.43
C LEU A 168 13.11 19.49 -22.44
N ILE A 169 12.38 19.87 -23.50
CA ILE A 169 12.02 18.97 -24.60
C ILE A 169 13.27 18.56 -25.38
N SER A 170 14.16 19.51 -25.70
CA SER A 170 15.38 19.22 -26.47
C SER A 170 16.33 18.25 -25.79
N LEU A 171 16.27 18.13 -24.45
CA LEU A 171 17.05 17.12 -23.73
C LEU A 171 16.58 15.69 -24.03
N VAL A 172 15.31 15.48 -24.37
CA VAL A 172 14.71 14.13 -24.41
C VAL A 172 14.15 13.77 -25.79
N GLN A 173 13.91 14.75 -26.66
CA GLN A 173 13.37 14.56 -27.99
C GLN A 173 14.21 13.57 -28.82
N GLN A 174 13.53 12.75 -29.64
CA GLN A 174 14.21 11.81 -30.53
C GLN A 174 14.72 12.49 -31.80
N HIS A 175 13.94 13.45 -32.31
CA HIS A 175 14.27 14.27 -33.49
C HIS A 175 13.82 15.72 -33.27
N ASP A 176 14.30 16.66 -34.09
CA ASP A 176 14.08 18.10 -33.85
C ASP A 176 12.60 18.53 -33.95
N LEU A 177 11.81 17.82 -34.76
CA LEU A 177 10.38 18.08 -34.92
C LEU A 177 9.49 17.27 -33.96
N ASP A 178 10.10 16.61 -32.96
CA ASP A 178 9.38 15.67 -32.09
C ASP A 178 8.63 16.42 -30.99
N ASN A 179 7.35 16.64 -31.25
CA ASN A 179 6.46 17.33 -30.33
C ASN A 179 5.48 16.39 -29.63
N GLU A 180 5.26 15.19 -30.14
CA GLU A 180 4.15 14.33 -29.72
C GLU A 180 4.57 13.00 -29.10
N SER A 181 5.87 12.65 -29.16
CA SER A 181 6.37 11.47 -28.45
C SER A 181 6.05 11.52 -26.95
N LEU A 182 6.01 10.33 -26.34
CA LEU A 182 5.79 10.24 -24.90
C LEU A 182 6.87 11.00 -24.14
N GLU A 183 8.12 10.91 -24.58
CA GLU A 183 9.28 11.64 -24.07
C GLU A 183 9.08 13.16 -24.12
N ALA A 184 8.73 13.71 -25.29
CA ALA A 184 8.48 15.14 -25.47
C ALA A 184 7.30 15.63 -24.62
N ARG A 185 6.23 14.83 -24.53
CA ARG A 185 5.07 15.14 -23.67
C ARG A 185 5.44 15.13 -22.19
N ILE A 186 6.24 14.16 -21.72
CA ILE A 186 6.74 14.13 -20.34
C ILE A 186 7.60 15.36 -20.04
N ALA A 187 8.51 15.72 -20.94
CA ALA A 187 9.34 16.91 -20.81
C ALA A 187 8.49 18.20 -20.74
N ARG A 188 7.48 18.32 -21.60
CA ARG A 188 6.53 19.44 -21.61
C ARG A 188 5.78 19.59 -20.27
N HIS A 189 5.24 18.50 -19.73
CA HIS A 189 4.57 18.55 -18.42
C HIS A 189 5.56 18.87 -17.30
N THR A 190 6.78 18.34 -17.35
CA THR A 190 7.83 18.65 -16.37
C THR A 190 8.17 20.13 -16.39
N ALA A 191 8.31 20.75 -17.58
CA ALA A 191 8.53 22.19 -17.73
C ALA A 191 7.38 23.01 -17.12
N LEU A 192 6.13 22.62 -17.36
CA LEU A 192 4.95 23.28 -16.80
C LEU A 192 4.90 23.19 -15.27
N ILE A 193 5.07 21.99 -14.72
CA ILE A 193 5.06 21.72 -13.28
C ILE A 193 6.11 22.58 -12.59
N ARG A 194 7.33 22.54 -13.12
CA ARG A 194 8.46 23.34 -12.65
C ARG A 194 8.12 24.82 -12.68
N HIS A 195 7.79 25.35 -13.86
CA HIS A 195 7.52 26.77 -14.01
C HIS A 195 6.38 27.28 -13.12
N TRP A 196 5.25 26.56 -13.06
CA TRP A 196 4.12 26.94 -12.23
C TRP A 196 4.42 26.82 -10.74
N THR A 197 5.27 25.87 -10.34
CA THR A 197 5.75 25.79 -8.96
C THR A 197 6.59 27.01 -8.58
N THR A 198 7.49 27.47 -9.47
CA THR A 198 8.23 28.73 -9.28
C THR A 198 7.27 29.92 -9.14
N LEU A 199 6.27 30.00 -10.02
CA LEU A 199 5.25 31.04 -9.96
C LEU A 199 4.50 31.02 -8.62
N LEU A 200 4.09 29.84 -8.17
CA LEU A 200 3.38 29.64 -6.91
C LEU A 200 4.24 30.03 -5.69
N MET A 201 5.57 29.89 -5.77
CA MET A 201 6.51 30.35 -4.74
C MET A 201 6.68 31.88 -4.74
N GLN A 202 6.64 32.53 -5.91
CA GLN A 202 6.76 33.99 -6.06
C GLN A 202 5.48 34.74 -5.61
N MET A 203 4.31 34.11 -5.71
CA MET A 203 3.04 34.72 -5.34
C MET A 203 2.82 34.78 -3.82
N LYS A 204 2.36 35.93 -3.31
CA LYS A 204 1.98 36.09 -1.89
C LYS A 204 0.82 35.17 -1.47
N SER A 205 -0.18 35.05 -2.34
CA SER A 205 -1.31 34.13 -2.17
C SER A 205 -1.18 32.97 -3.15
N LYS A 206 -1.50 31.76 -2.71
CA LYS A 206 -1.33 30.53 -3.48
C LYS A 206 -2.69 30.03 -3.98
N PRO A 207 -3.18 30.49 -5.16
CA PRO A 207 -4.54 30.26 -5.59
C PRO A 207 -4.84 28.77 -5.82
N GLY A 208 -6.09 28.38 -5.57
CA GLY A 208 -6.54 26.98 -5.73
C GLY A 208 -6.46 26.49 -7.16
N TRP A 209 -6.84 27.31 -8.14
CA TRP A 209 -6.85 26.94 -9.57
C TRP A 209 -5.46 26.57 -10.10
N LEU A 210 -4.41 27.30 -9.70
CA LEU A 210 -3.03 27.04 -10.14
C LEU A 210 -2.49 25.75 -9.52
N ARG A 211 -2.75 25.55 -8.23
CA ARG A 211 -2.41 24.29 -7.53
C ARG A 211 -3.10 23.09 -8.17
N GLN A 212 -4.37 23.24 -8.53
CA GLN A 212 -5.14 22.21 -9.22
C GLN A 212 -4.54 21.90 -10.59
N SER A 213 -4.15 22.93 -11.35
CA SER A 213 -3.50 22.77 -12.65
C SER A 213 -2.15 22.04 -12.55
N ILE A 214 -1.33 22.38 -11.55
CA ILE A 214 -0.07 21.67 -11.25
C ILE A 214 -0.37 20.20 -10.92
N TYR A 215 -1.36 19.94 -10.06
CA TYR A 215 -1.75 18.60 -9.67
C TYR A 215 -2.21 17.74 -10.86
N ILE A 216 -3.04 18.29 -11.75
CA ILE A 216 -3.47 17.62 -12.99
C ILE A 216 -2.27 17.30 -13.88
N SER A 217 -1.34 18.26 -14.04
CA SER A 217 -0.14 18.06 -14.85
C SER A 217 0.79 16.98 -14.28
N ILE A 218 0.93 16.90 -12.97
CA ILE A 218 1.68 15.82 -12.28
C ILE A 218 1.05 14.47 -12.58
N ASN A 219 -0.28 14.35 -12.42
CA ASN A 219 -0.98 13.09 -12.66
C ASN A 219 -0.92 12.66 -14.13
N HIS A 220 -1.04 13.61 -15.06
CA HIS A 220 -0.89 13.34 -16.47
C HIS A 220 0.55 12.89 -16.80
N ARG A 221 1.57 13.55 -16.25
CA ARG A 221 2.98 13.13 -16.37
C ARG A 221 3.20 11.71 -15.84
N ARG A 222 2.62 11.34 -14.69
CA ARG A 222 2.69 9.97 -14.12
C ARG A 222 2.08 8.94 -15.06
N LYS A 223 0.93 9.25 -15.66
CA LYS A 223 0.30 8.38 -16.67
C LYS A 223 1.24 8.17 -17.86
N LEU A 224 1.86 9.23 -18.38
CA LEU A 224 2.81 9.13 -19.48
C LEU A 224 4.05 8.32 -19.12
N LEU A 225 4.62 8.52 -17.93
CA LEU A 225 5.77 7.75 -17.45
C LEU A 225 5.45 6.26 -17.32
N ARG A 226 4.22 5.92 -16.89
CA ARG A 226 3.75 4.53 -16.87
C ARG A 226 3.69 3.93 -18.28
N LEU A 227 3.06 4.64 -19.22
CA LEU A 227 2.97 4.19 -20.62
C LEU A 227 4.35 4.03 -21.25
N LEU A 228 5.27 4.97 -20.99
CA LEU A 228 6.64 4.90 -21.52
C LEU A 228 7.38 3.69 -20.94
N ARG A 229 7.21 3.39 -19.65
CA ARG A 229 7.80 2.20 -19.02
C ARG A 229 7.29 0.89 -19.64
N GLU A 230 6.01 0.84 -19.97
CA GLU A 230 5.38 -0.32 -20.61
C GLU A 230 5.86 -0.49 -22.06
N GLN A 231 6.09 0.59 -22.79
CA GLN A 231 6.51 0.56 -24.19
C GLN A 231 8.03 0.38 -24.36
N ASN A 232 8.84 1.18 -23.67
CA ASN A 232 10.29 1.19 -23.81
C ASN A 232 10.99 1.57 -22.49
N VAL A 233 11.58 0.55 -21.85
CA VAL A 233 12.28 0.70 -20.57
C VAL A 233 13.57 1.52 -20.72
N ALA A 234 14.25 1.46 -21.87
CA ALA A 234 15.50 2.18 -22.10
C ALA A 234 15.27 3.69 -22.23
N SER A 235 14.28 4.09 -23.04
CA SER A 235 13.92 5.51 -23.14
C SER A 235 13.37 6.03 -21.80
N PHE A 236 12.57 5.23 -21.09
CA PHE A 236 12.11 5.55 -19.74
C PHE A 236 13.27 5.89 -18.77
N LYS A 237 14.32 5.05 -18.69
CA LYS A 237 15.49 5.32 -17.85
C LYS A 237 16.21 6.60 -18.27
N SER A 238 16.43 6.79 -19.57
CA SER A 238 17.05 8.00 -20.14
C SER A 238 16.27 9.27 -19.78
N VAL A 239 14.94 9.24 -19.88
CA VAL A 239 14.07 10.38 -19.51
C VAL A 239 14.22 10.73 -18.03
N LEU A 240 14.23 9.73 -17.13
CA LEU A 240 14.37 9.97 -15.70
C LEU A 240 15.72 10.60 -15.36
N GLU A 241 16.79 10.15 -15.99
CA GLU A 241 18.14 10.69 -15.79
C GLU A 241 18.26 12.12 -16.32
N ARG A 242 17.90 12.34 -17.60
CA ARG A 242 18.03 13.65 -18.26
C ARG A 242 17.15 14.72 -17.62
N LEU A 243 15.90 14.38 -17.32
CA LEU A 243 14.98 15.31 -16.66
C LEU A 243 15.18 15.34 -15.14
N LYS A 244 15.93 14.42 -14.55
CA LYS A 244 16.15 14.30 -13.10
C LYS A 244 14.84 14.16 -12.31
N ILE A 245 14.01 13.20 -12.72
CA ILE A 245 12.69 12.91 -12.12
C ILE A 245 12.79 11.67 -11.23
N ALA A 246 12.15 11.69 -10.06
CA ALA A 246 11.96 10.51 -9.23
C ALA A 246 10.69 9.78 -9.67
N TYR A 247 10.79 8.53 -10.11
CA TYR A 247 9.60 7.73 -10.41
C TYR A 247 9.17 6.92 -9.19
N TYR A 248 8.01 7.26 -8.64
CA TYR A 248 7.35 6.49 -7.59
C TYR A 248 6.12 5.78 -8.16
N THR A 249 6.05 4.47 -7.96
CA THR A 249 4.86 3.68 -8.29
C THR A 249 3.88 3.79 -7.13
N PRO A 250 2.66 4.33 -7.33
CA PRO A 250 1.67 4.29 -6.27
C PRO A 250 1.38 2.84 -5.88
N PRO A 251 1.23 2.54 -4.58
CA PRO A 251 0.90 1.19 -4.13
C PRO A 251 -0.45 0.77 -4.72
N LEU A 252 -0.64 -0.53 -4.87
CA LEU A 252 -1.94 -1.10 -5.23
C LEU A 252 -3.00 -0.66 -4.21
N PRO A 253 -4.29 -0.59 -4.57
CA PRO A 253 -5.35 -0.21 -3.63
C PRO A 253 -5.40 -1.07 -2.37
N GLU A 254 -5.00 -2.33 -2.47
CA GLU A 254 -4.91 -3.29 -1.35
C GLU A 254 -3.80 -2.89 -0.35
N ASP A 255 -2.65 -2.48 -0.88
CA ASP A 255 -1.49 -2.02 -0.11
C ASP A 255 -1.56 -0.52 0.22
N ALA A 256 -2.60 0.16 -0.27
CA ALA A 256 -2.73 1.60 -0.10
C ALA A 256 -3.05 1.92 1.34
N ARG A 257 -2.28 2.86 1.90
CA ARG A 257 -2.50 3.29 3.27
C ARG A 257 -3.86 3.95 3.40
N PRO A 258 -4.65 3.58 4.42
CA PRO A 258 -5.94 4.20 4.63
C PRO A 258 -5.76 5.67 4.96
N MET A 259 -6.51 6.53 4.26
CA MET A 259 -6.42 7.98 4.46
C MET A 259 -7.23 8.44 5.68
N THR A 260 -8.33 7.77 6.01
CA THR A 260 -9.22 8.13 7.11
C THR A 260 -8.56 7.93 8.48
N ARG A 261 -8.73 8.88 9.41
CA ARG A 261 -8.17 8.81 10.78
C ARG A 261 -8.39 7.46 11.45
N LYS A 262 -9.65 7.00 11.50
CA LYS A 262 -10.02 5.74 12.13
C LYS A 262 -9.26 4.56 11.52
N ALA A 263 -9.34 4.42 10.20
CA ALA A 263 -8.71 3.31 9.48
C ALA A 263 -7.17 3.35 9.58
N TRP A 264 -6.56 4.54 9.60
CA TRP A 264 -5.12 4.67 9.81
C TRP A 264 -4.68 4.28 11.23
N VAL A 265 -5.42 4.70 12.25
CA VAL A 265 -5.17 4.29 13.64
C VAL A 265 -5.29 2.76 13.77
N GLU A 266 -6.35 2.17 13.21
CA GLU A 266 -6.52 0.71 13.19
C GLU A 266 -5.37 0.01 12.46
N PHE A 267 -4.92 0.53 11.32
CA PHE A 267 -3.78 0.01 10.58
C PHE A 267 -2.50 -0.02 11.42
N ILE A 268 -2.17 1.10 12.08
CA ILE A 268 -0.98 1.18 12.96
C ILE A 268 -1.11 0.22 14.14
N VAL A 269 -2.29 0.14 14.76
CA VAL A 269 -2.53 -0.78 15.88
C VAL A 269 -2.35 -2.24 15.42
N ARG A 270 -2.91 -2.64 14.29
CA ARG A 270 -2.75 -4.00 13.74
C ARG A 270 -1.29 -4.32 13.47
N LYS A 271 -0.58 -3.43 12.77
CA LYS A 271 0.85 -3.57 12.46
C LYS A 271 1.69 -3.71 13.74
N LYS A 272 1.40 -2.92 14.77
CA LYS A 272 2.08 -3.05 16.07
C LYS A 272 1.77 -4.38 16.78
N MET A 273 0.52 -4.84 16.71
CA MET A 273 0.14 -6.13 17.28
C MET A 273 0.82 -7.30 16.57
N GLU A 274 0.99 -7.23 15.25
CA GLU A 274 1.75 -8.22 14.48
C GLU A 274 3.21 -8.27 14.93
N LEU A 275 3.88 -7.12 15.06
CA LEU A 275 5.26 -7.06 15.58
C LEU A 275 5.39 -7.68 16.98
N VAL A 276 4.45 -7.37 17.89
CA VAL A 276 4.44 -7.97 19.23
C VAL A 276 4.20 -9.47 19.18
N LYS A 277 3.34 -9.97 18.27
CA LYS A 277 3.12 -11.41 18.09
C LYS A 277 4.39 -12.08 17.57
N GLU A 278 5.06 -11.51 16.58
CA GLU A 278 6.31 -12.04 16.02
C GLU A 278 7.44 -12.08 17.05
N GLU A 279 7.56 -11.04 17.90
CA GLU A 279 8.53 -11.03 18.99
C GLU A 279 8.23 -12.12 20.03
N ARG A 280 6.96 -12.32 20.40
CA ARG A 280 6.56 -13.41 21.31
C ARG A 280 6.81 -14.78 20.70
N LEU A 281 6.49 -14.96 19.42
CA LEU A 281 6.75 -16.21 18.70
C LEU A 281 8.24 -16.51 18.61
N ARG A 282 9.09 -15.49 18.39
CA ARG A 282 10.54 -15.64 18.40
C ARG A 282 11.07 -16.10 19.76
N ARG A 283 10.67 -15.43 20.85
CA ARG A 283 11.05 -15.85 22.21
C ARG A 283 10.59 -17.26 22.52
N TYR A 284 9.35 -17.60 22.18
CA TYR A 284 8.83 -18.95 22.40
C TYR A 284 9.57 -20.00 21.56
N HIS A 285 9.95 -19.66 20.32
CA HIS A 285 10.75 -20.55 19.47
C HIS A 285 12.15 -20.79 20.04
N GLU A 286 12.78 -19.77 20.63
CA GLU A 286 14.05 -19.89 21.35
C GLU A 286 13.90 -20.81 22.59
N GLU A 287 12.86 -20.60 23.40
CA GLU A 287 12.55 -21.48 24.55
C GLU A 287 12.35 -22.95 24.12
N LEU A 288 11.66 -23.19 23.01
CA LEU A 288 11.46 -24.54 22.48
C LEU A 288 12.78 -25.17 22.00
N LYS A 289 13.69 -24.40 21.39
CA LYS A 289 15.01 -24.89 20.99
C LYS A 289 15.84 -25.32 22.20
N GLU A 290 15.84 -24.52 23.26
CA GLU A 290 16.54 -24.88 24.51
C GLU A 290 15.98 -26.16 25.13
N ARG A 291 14.64 -26.31 25.15
CA ARG A 291 14.00 -27.54 25.62
C ARG A 291 14.34 -28.74 24.75
N GLN A 292 14.39 -28.55 23.43
CA GLN A 292 14.79 -29.59 22.50
C GLN A 292 16.23 -30.03 22.75
N GLN A 293 17.15 -29.09 22.98
CA GLN A 293 18.56 -29.40 23.29
C GLN A 293 18.68 -30.22 24.58
N LYS A 294 18.06 -29.77 25.68
CA LYS A 294 18.04 -30.52 26.95
C LYS A 294 17.45 -31.92 26.81
N PHE A 295 16.40 -32.05 26.00
CA PHE A 295 15.78 -33.35 25.72
C PHE A 295 16.71 -34.26 24.93
N LEU A 296 17.41 -33.74 23.93
CA LEU A 296 18.40 -34.49 23.15
C LEU A 296 19.56 -34.93 24.04
N GLU A 297 20.15 -34.03 24.84
CA GLU A 297 21.21 -34.37 25.80
C GLU A 297 20.79 -35.48 26.76
N THR A 298 19.55 -35.41 27.28
CA THR A 298 19.00 -36.48 28.14
C THR A 298 18.87 -37.80 27.39
N LYS A 299 18.47 -37.77 26.11
CA LYS A 299 18.33 -38.97 25.28
C LYS A 299 19.67 -39.58 24.93
N ASP A 300 20.67 -38.75 24.64
CA ASP A 300 22.04 -39.18 24.35
C ASP A 300 22.62 -39.92 25.56
N HIS A 301 22.48 -39.38 26.77
CA HIS A 301 22.88 -40.06 28.01
C HIS A 301 22.17 -41.41 28.19
N LEU A 302 20.85 -41.46 27.95
CA LEU A 302 20.09 -42.72 28.04
C LEU A 302 20.56 -43.75 27.01
N PHE A 303 20.94 -43.32 25.80
CA PHE A 303 21.51 -44.23 24.80
C PHE A 303 22.88 -44.76 25.23
N GLU A 304 23.75 -43.91 25.81
CA GLU A 304 25.03 -44.34 26.37
C GLU A 304 24.86 -45.39 27.47
N ASP A 305 23.89 -45.19 28.38
CA ASP A 305 23.56 -46.15 29.44
C ASP A 305 23.13 -47.50 28.83
N TYR A 306 22.22 -47.49 27.84
CA TYR A 306 21.76 -48.72 27.17
C TYR A 306 22.89 -49.43 26.41
N GLU A 307 23.82 -48.71 25.78
CA GLU A 307 24.98 -49.31 25.12
C GLU A 307 25.92 -50.02 26.12
N VAL A 308 26.03 -49.50 27.35
CA VAL A 308 26.78 -50.16 28.43
C VAL A 308 26.05 -51.41 28.89
N GLU A 309 24.74 -51.34 29.11
CA GLU A 309 23.92 -52.50 29.50
C GLU A 309 23.95 -53.60 28.43
N GLU A 310 23.79 -53.24 27.16
CA GLU A 310 23.85 -54.20 26.04
C GLU A 310 25.20 -54.91 25.99
N ARG A 311 26.31 -54.18 26.21
CA ARG A 311 27.65 -54.78 26.29
C ARG A 311 27.79 -55.76 27.45
N LYS A 312 27.24 -55.43 28.63
CA LYS A 312 27.23 -56.33 29.79
C LYS A 312 26.44 -57.61 29.49
N LEU A 313 25.20 -57.49 29.02
CA LEU A 313 24.36 -58.63 28.67
C LEU A 313 25.01 -59.51 27.60
N ARG A 314 25.64 -58.91 26.58
CA ARG A 314 26.40 -59.66 25.56
C ARG A 314 27.57 -60.43 26.17
N SER A 315 28.28 -59.85 27.13
CA SER A 315 29.36 -60.55 27.84
C SER A 315 28.85 -61.69 28.72
N GLU A 316 27.74 -61.49 29.42
CA GLU A 316 27.08 -62.54 30.23
C GLU A 316 26.60 -63.70 29.34
N LEU A 317 25.95 -63.38 28.21
CA LEU A 317 25.52 -64.37 27.22
C LEU A 317 26.71 -65.14 26.61
N ALA A 318 27.86 -64.48 26.41
CA ALA A 318 29.06 -65.15 25.91
C ALA A 318 29.63 -66.14 26.93
N VAL A 319 29.63 -65.79 28.23
CA VAL A 319 30.04 -66.71 29.30
C VAL A 319 29.11 -67.92 29.35
N ILE A 320 27.79 -67.71 29.33
CA ILE A 320 26.81 -68.82 29.34
C ILE A 320 27.02 -69.75 28.14
N ARG A 321 27.28 -69.20 26.95
CA ARG A 321 27.59 -70.02 25.75
C ARG A 321 28.85 -70.87 25.93
N ILE A 322 29.89 -70.34 26.58
CA ILE A 322 31.12 -71.10 26.88
C ILE A 322 30.86 -72.18 27.94
N GLU A 323 30.00 -71.91 28.93
CA GLU A 323 29.58 -72.92 29.92
C GLU A 323 28.77 -74.05 29.30
N GLU A 324 27.94 -73.77 28.29
CA GLU A 324 27.23 -74.80 27.51
C GLU A 324 28.18 -75.59 26.55
N GLU A 325 29.26 -74.98 26.08
CA GLU A 325 30.29 -75.62 25.24
C GLU A 325 31.33 -76.43 26.03
N ASN A 326 31.52 -76.15 27.33
CA ASN A 326 32.28 -77.01 28.23
C ASN A 326 31.48 -78.30 28.45
N GLU A 327 31.98 -79.39 27.87
CA GLU A 327 31.41 -80.74 27.85
C GLU A 327 30.57 -81.04 29.10
N LEU A 328 29.24 -81.02 28.95
CA LEU A 328 28.38 -81.81 29.80
C LEU A 328 28.82 -83.27 29.62
N GLU A 329 29.60 -83.80 30.57
CA GLU A 329 29.72 -85.24 30.70
C GLU A 329 28.30 -85.78 30.88
N VAL A 330 27.77 -86.40 29.83
CA VAL A 330 26.49 -87.10 29.89
C VAL A 330 26.69 -88.32 30.79
N VAL A 331 26.58 -88.12 32.11
CA VAL A 331 26.51 -89.20 33.10
C VAL A 331 25.09 -89.75 33.04
N GLY A 332 24.83 -90.48 31.96
CA GLY A 332 23.55 -91.13 31.70
C GLY A 332 23.60 -91.79 30.34
N LYS A 333 23.40 -93.11 30.29
CA LYS A 333 23.04 -93.75 29.02
C LYS A 333 21.76 -93.07 28.55
N ALA A 334 21.80 -92.41 27.39
CA ALA A 334 20.59 -92.12 26.67
C ALA A 334 19.89 -93.46 26.45
N LEU A 335 18.75 -93.65 27.13
CA LEU A 335 17.79 -94.64 26.68
C LEU A 335 17.29 -94.09 25.35
N ASP A 336 17.77 -94.68 24.25
CA ASP A 336 17.45 -94.32 22.87
C ASP A 336 15.95 -94.50 22.51
N ASP A 337 15.09 -94.73 23.49
CA ASP A 337 13.71 -95.07 23.27
C ASP A 337 12.77 -94.18 24.10
N THR A 338 11.77 -93.62 23.41
CA THR A 338 10.45 -93.22 23.92
C THR A 338 10.26 -91.85 24.59
N ILE A 339 10.69 -90.73 23.98
CA ILE A 339 10.05 -89.42 24.29
C ILE A 339 9.61 -88.62 23.04
N ASP A 340 10.20 -88.82 21.86
CA ASP A 340 9.84 -88.04 20.65
C ASP A 340 8.52 -88.45 19.97
N GLN A 341 7.75 -89.36 20.57
CA GLN A 341 6.44 -89.75 20.04
C GLN A 341 5.35 -89.62 21.10
N VAL A 342 5.29 -88.47 21.79
CA VAL A 342 4.01 -88.07 22.37
C VAL A 342 3.09 -87.72 21.19
N THR A 343 2.25 -88.67 20.81
CA THR A 343 1.24 -88.46 19.78
C THR A 343 0.28 -87.35 20.23
N GLU A 344 -0.26 -86.58 19.28
CA GLU A 344 -1.17 -85.46 19.56
C GLU A 344 -2.33 -85.83 20.51
N SER A 345 -2.76 -87.10 20.46
CA SER A 345 -3.80 -87.66 21.34
C SER A 345 -3.41 -87.72 22.82
N THR A 346 -2.13 -87.93 23.14
CA THR A 346 -1.64 -87.96 24.53
C THR A 346 -1.52 -86.55 25.09
N MET A 347 -1.12 -85.57 24.27
CA MET A 347 -1.13 -84.15 24.65
C MET A 347 -2.55 -83.63 24.91
N LEU A 348 -3.52 -84.01 24.07
CA LEU A 348 -4.92 -83.62 24.27
C LEU A 348 -5.52 -84.15 25.57
N GLN A 349 -5.13 -85.36 26.02
CA GLN A 349 -5.56 -85.90 27.32
C GLN A 349 -5.04 -85.10 28.51
N TYR A 350 -3.84 -84.50 28.42
CA TYR A 350 -3.27 -83.69 29.50
C TYR A 350 -3.93 -82.31 29.61
N TYR A 351 -4.20 -81.65 28.49
CA TYR A 351 -4.75 -80.28 28.49
C TYR A 351 -6.28 -80.23 28.68
N TYR A 352 -7.01 -81.29 28.31
CA TYR A 352 -8.47 -81.33 28.37
C TYR A 352 -9.04 -82.28 29.44
N LEU A 353 -8.30 -82.50 30.54
CA LEU A 353 -8.92 -83.03 31.75
C LEU A 353 -9.79 -81.93 32.37
N PRO A 354 -11.14 -82.07 32.41
CA PRO A 354 -11.93 -81.22 33.28
C PRO A 354 -11.43 -81.47 34.70
N ARG A 355 -11.04 -80.40 35.43
CA ARG A 355 -10.70 -80.51 36.85
C ARG A 355 -11.79 -81.35 37.51
N ARG A 356 -11.43 -82.52 38.04
CA ARG A 356 -12.29 -83.19 39.01
C ARG A 356 -12.40 -82.20 40.17
N ILE A 357 -13.58 -81.62 40.32
CA ILE A 357 -13.92 -80.83 41.50
C ILE A 357 -13.95 -81.84 42.63
N ASP A 358 -13.01 -81.73 43.57
CA ASP A 358 -13.02 -82.55 44.77
C ASP A 358 -14.32 -82.24 45.54
N PRO A 359 -15.17 -83.24 45.83
CA PRO A 359 -16.46 -83.01 46.49
C PRO A 359 -16.32 -82.52 47.95
N GLU A 360 -15.10 -82.50 48.49
CA GLU A 360 -14.81 -82.06 49.86
C GLU A 360 -14.68 -80.53 50.01
N ASN A 361 -14.63 -79.77 48.91
CA ASN A 361 -14.58 -78.29 48.94
C ASN A 361 -15.97 -77.62 48.73
N LEU A 362 -17.06 -78.39 48.78
CA LEU A 362 -18.42 -77.86 48.88
C LEU A 362 -18.78 -77.68 50.36
N LEU A 363 -18.51 -76.48 50.89
CA LEU A 363 -19.08 -76.04 52.17
C LEU A 363 -20.61 -76.03 52.08
N PRO A 364 -21.35 -76.62 53.04
CA PRO A 364 -22.79 -76.41 53.16
C PRO A 364 -23.08 -75.17 54.02
N GLY A 365 -23.87 -74.24 53.47
CA GLY A 365 -24.60 -73.21 54.24
C GLY A 365 -23.91 -71.86 54.32
#